data_AF-A0A9P3EY69-F1
#
_entry.id   AF-A0A9P3EY69-F1
#
_cell.length_a   1.000
_cell.length_b   1.000
_cell.length_c   1.000
_cell.angle_alpha   90.00
_cell.angle_beta   90.00
_cell.angle_gamma   90.00
#
_symmetry.space_group_name_H-M   'P 1'
#
loop_
_entity.id
_entity.type
_entity.pdbx_description
1 polymer ?
#
loop_
_entity_poly.entity_id
_entity_poly.type
_entity_poly.pdbx_seq_one_letter_code
_entity_poly.pdbx_strand_id
1 'polypeptide(L)'
;MTPSCPNVAQNPVNTLRRDMALLKTLYDHRPSLRWPQARLELWKSAFGYSYSCQKAQGSPQTSARASLLLIQYYVALVTASTSVYAEETLYDRFLYAFKRILSLARSSNACQESAAATSLVGVPMKMGVIYPLYFVATKCRDSAVRHEAIDLLSSAPYPDVVWEAPILAAVSRRAKEMEELGLDSNQPIPEFKRLHGLGWAIDYESRQVRVEFRRRSNGMDGEWDEWEECLSW
;
A
#
# COMPACT_ATOMS: atom_id res chain seq x y z
N MET A 1 10.42 -34.08 -23.48
CA MET A 1 9.39 -33.10 -23.85
C MET A 1 8.89 -32.46 -22.57
N THR A 2 9.44 -31.30 -22.23
CA THR A 2 9.00 -30.50 -21.08
C THR A 2 7.67 -29.83 -21.43
N PRO A 3 6.60 -29.98 -20.62
CA PRO A 3 5.41 -29.21 -20.83
C PRO A 3 5.66 -27.80 -20.29
N SER A 4 5.69 -26.83 -21.20
CA SER A 4 5.62 -25.41 -20.92
C SER A 4 4.29 -25.07 -20.23
N CYS A 5 4.34 -24.55 -19.01
CA CYS A 5 3.16 -23.97 -18.34
C CYS A 5 2.94 -22.53 -18.81
N PRO A 6 1.75 -22.19 -19.33
CA PRO A 6 1.35 -20.81 -19.56
C PRO A 6 0.63 -20.22 -18.33
N ASN A 7 0.66 -18.89 -18.24
CA ASN A 7 -0.11 -18.01 -17.33
C ASN A 7 0.46 -17.74 -15.92
N VAL A 8 1.61 -17.08 -15.90
CA VAL A 8 1.95 -16.12 -14.83
C VAL A 8 1.03 -14.91 -14.99
N ALA A 9 -0.03 -14.82 -14.19
CA ALA A 9 -0.82 -13.61 -14.10
C ALA A 9 0.08 -12.50 -13.51
N GLN A 10 0.54 -11.59 -14.37
CA GLN A 10 1.31 -10.43 -13.93
C GLN A 10 0.40 -9.50 -13.14
N ASN A 11 0.80 -9.24 -11.90
CA ASN A 11 0.14 -8.30 -11.01
C ASN A 11 0.12 -6.87 -11.62
N PRO A 12 -1.03 -6.17 -11.66
CA PRO A 12 -1.11 -4.80 -12.17
C PRO A 12 -0.21 -3.80 -11.45
N VAL A 13 0.24 -4.08 -10.21
CA VAL A 13 1.23 -3.26 -9.49
C VAL A 13 2.64 -3.42 -10.06
N ASN A 14 3.00 -4.61 -10.55
CA ASN A 14 4.25 -4.82 -11.30
C ASN A 14 4.18 -4.15 -12.68
N THR A 15 3.00 -4.11 -13.30
CA THR A 15 2.75 -3.34 -14.52
C THR A 15 2.92 -1.85 -14.21
N LEU A 16 2.30 -1.32 -13.16
CA LEU A 16 2.48 0.08 -12.74
C LEU A 16 3.93 0.42 -12.40
N ARG A 17 4.73 -0.49 -11.83
CA ARG A 17 6.13 -0.19 -11.47
C ARG A 17 7.12 -0.37 -12.63
N ARG A 18 6.91 -1.36 -13.50
CA ARG A 18 7.67 -1.52 -14.77
C ARG A 18 7.32 -0.41 -15.75
N ASP A 19 6.05 -0.04 -15.83
CA ASP A 19 5.58 1.13 -16.56
C ASP A 19 6.11 2.43 -15.93
N MET A 20 6.34 2.49 -14.62
CA MET A 20 6.99 3.64 -13.98
C MET A 20 8.51 3.72 -14.27
N ALA A 21 9.18 2.61 -14.57
CA ALA A 21 10.58 2.61 -15.03
C ALA A 21 10.70 2.98 -16.52
N LEU A 22 9.73 2.54 -17.34
CA LEU A 22 9.54 3.00 -18.71
C LEU A 22 9.08 4.47 -18.77
N LEU A 23 8.25 4.90 -17.82
CA LEU A 23 7.92 6.30 -17.62
C LEU A 23 9.18 7.04 -17.18
N LYS A 24 9.99 6.56 -16.23
CA LYS A 24 11.24 7.23 -15.82
C LYS A 24 12.17 7.52 -17.01
N THR A 25 12.28 6.59 -17.96
CA THR A 25 13.06 6.78 -19.21
C THR A 25 12.35 7.67 -20.24
N LEU A 26 11.01 7.74 -20.23
CA LEU A 26 10.22 8.68 -21.03
C LEU A 26 10.01 10.06 -20.36
N TYR A 27 10.29 10.20 -19.06
CA TYR A 27 10.02 11.38 -18.21
C TYR A 27 11.22 12.31 -18.05
N ASP A 28 12.37 11.96 -18.63
CA ASP A 28 13.57 12.81 -18.62
C ASP A 28 13.38 14.12 -19.43
N HIS A 29 12.23 14.34 -20.07
CA HIS A 29 11.93 15.54 -20.85
C HIS A 29 10.65 16.29 -20.38
N ARG A 30 10.85 17.19 -19.37
CA ARG A 30 9.99 18.32 -18.88
C ARG A 30 9.00 18.08 -17.71
N PRO A 31 8.40 19.14 -17.10
CA PRO A 31 8.93 19.90 -15.98
C PRO A 31 8.03 19.83 -14.71
N SER A 32 8.65 19.63 -13.54
CA SER A 32 8.07 19.80 -12.19
C SER A 32 6.86 18.93 -11.82
N LEU A 33 7.06 18.03 -10.85
CA LEU A 33 6.00 17.35 -10.07
C LEU A 33 5.03 18.29 -9.32
N ARG A 34 5.12 19.61 -9.51
CA ARG A 34 4.23 20.58 -8.86
C ARG A 34 2.81 20.46 -9.39
N TRP A 35 2.60 20.05 -10.64
CA TRP A 35 1.26 20.04 -11.25
C TRP A 35 0.33 18.95 -10.70
N PRO A 36 0.74 17.67 -10.51
CA PRO A 36 -0.15 16.65 -9.93
C PRO A 36 -0.43 16.95 -8.46
N GLN A 37 0.59 17.41 -7.73
CA GLN A 37 0.48 17.79 -6.32
C GLN A 37 -0.48 18.97 -6.12
N ALA A 38 -0.35 20.03 -6.93
CA ALA A 38 -1.25 21.19 -6.86
C ALA A 38 -2.72 20.80 -7.15
N ARG A 39 -2.96 19.91 -8.11
CA ARG A 39 -4.31 19.41 -8.39
C ARG A 39 -4.87 18.54 -7.27
N LEU A 40 -4.04 17.73 -6.64
CA LEU A 40 -4.44 16.95 -5.47
C LEU A 40 -4.82 17.89 -4.32
N GLU A 41 -4.01 18.88 -4.00
CA GLU A 41 -4.32 19.83 -2.92
C GLU A 41 -5.59 20.64 -3.22
N LEU A 42 -5.80 21.06 -4.47
CA LEU A 42 -7.06 21.70 -4.88
C LEU A 42 -8.26 20.76 -4.69
N TRP A 43 -8.13 19.50 -5.09
CA TRP A 43 -9.18 18.50 -4.88
C TRP A 43 -9.48 18.32 -3.39
N LYS A 44 -8.46 18.24 -2.53
CA LYS A 44 -8.64 18.10 -1.08
C LYS A 44 -9.36 19.30 -0.48
N SER A 45 -8.99 20.52 -0.91
CA SER A 45 -9.64 21.76 -0.50
C SER A 45 -11.14 21.73 -0.86
N ALA A 46 -11.48 21.36 -2.09
CA ALA A 46 -12.87 21.29 -2.54
C ALA A 46 -13.64 20.14 -1.86
N PHE A 47 -13.00 18.99 -1.68
CA PHE A 47 -13.59 17.81 -1.08
C PHE A 47 -13.80 17.95 0.44
N GLY A 48 -12.98 18.75 1.13
CA GLY A 48 -13.02 18.89 2.59
C GLY A 48 -14.38 19.32 3.16
N TYR A 49 -15.07 20.23 2.46
CA TYR A 49 -16.44 20.63 2.83
C TYR A 49 -17.42 19.48 2.65
N SER A 50 -17.41 18.85 1.46
CA SER A 50 -18.28 17.70 1.15
C SER A 50 -18.07 16.55 2.13
N TYR A 51 -16.81 16.19 2.43
CA TYR A 51 -16.47 15.16 3.40
C TYR A 51 -17.04 15.47 4.80
N SER A 52 -16.88 16.70 5.28
CA SER A 52 -17.41 17.11 6.59
C SER A 52 -18.93 16.96 6.65
N CYS A 53 -19.65 17.37 5.60
CA CYS A 53 -21.09 17.20 5.49
C CYS A 53 -21.48 15.70 5.49
N GLN A 54 -20.82 14.88 4.67
CA GLN A 54 -21.12 13.44 4.58
C GLN A 54 -20.79 12.69 5.87
N LYS A 55 -19.76 13.12 6.61
CA LYS A 55 -19.41 12.52 7.90
C LYS A 55 -20.42 12.88 8.98
N ALA A 56 -20.95 14.11 8.98
CA ALA A 56 -21.88 14.58 10.00
C ALA A 56 -23.33 14.14 9.74
N GLN A 57 -23.75 14.10 8.47
CA GLN A 57 -25.16 13.98 8.08
C GLN A 57 -25.42 12.90 7.02
N GLY A 58 -24.38 12.31 6.43
CA GLY A 58 -24.51 11.31 5.38
C GLY A 58 -24.89 9.94 5.92
N SER A 59 -25.47 9.11 5.05
CA SER A 59 -25.69 7.70 5.39
C SER A 59 -24.37 6.99 5.70
N PRO A 60 -24.36 5.92 6.51
CA PRO A 60 -23.14 5.16 6.81
C PRO A 60 -22.35 4.76 5.55
N GLN A 61 -23.05 4.37 4.49
CA GLN A 61 -22.45 3.99 3.20
C GLN A 61 -21.79 5.18 2.50
N THR A 62 -22.42 6.35 2.52
CA THR A 62 -21.89 7.57 1.86
C THR A 62 -20.69 8.12 2.62
N SER A 63 -20.76 8.15 3.95
CA SER A 63 -19.64 8.51 4.82
C SER A 63 -18.43 7.59 4.63
N ALA A 64 -18.68 6.29 4.46
CA ALA A 64 -17.63 5.31 4.26
C ALA A 64 -17.00 5.40 2.85
N ARG A 65 -17.80 5.66 1.79
CA ARG A 65 -17.28 6.01 0.45
C ARG A 65 -16.45 7.29 0.47
N ALA A 66 -16.89 8.31 1.20
CA ALA A 66 -16.15 9.56 1.35
C ALA A 66 -14.81 9.34 2.07
N SER A 67 -14.79 8.45 3.07
CA SER A 67 -13.56 8.04 3.75
C SER A 67 -12.60 7.27 2.82
N LEU A 68 -13.13 6.39 1.97
CA LEU A 68 -12.34 5.69 0.96
C LEU A 68 -11.68 6.67 -0.03
N LEU A 69 -12.43 7.67 -0.54
CA LEU A 69 -11.85 8.70 -1.40
C LEU A 69 -10.72 9.46 -0.71
N LEU A 70 -10.88 9.76 0.58
CA LEU A 70 -9.84 10.45 1.35
C LEU A 70 -8.60 9.56 1.59
N ILE A 71 -8.78 8.25 1.76
CA ILE A 71 -7.66 7.29 1.79
C ILE A 71 -6.90 7.31 0.46
N GLN A 72 -7.62 7.19 -0.66
CA GLN A 72 -7.01 7.19 -1.99
C GLN A 72 -6.27 8.49 -2.30
N TYR A 73 -6.81 9.62 -1.83
CA TYR A 73 -6.10 10.90 -1.88
C TYR A 73 -4.75 10.85 -1.17
N TYR A 74 -4.69 10.35 0.07
CA TYR A 74 -3.44 10.30 0.81
C TYR A 74 -2.41 9.39 0.14
N VAL A 75 -2.83 8.23 -0.38
CA VAL A 75 -1.94 7.37 -1.17
C VAL A 75 -1.41 8.11 -2.39
N ALA A 76 -2.28 8.74 -3.19
CA ALA A 76 -1.89 9.49 -4.38
C ALA A 76 -0.94 10.66 -4.05
N LEU A 77 -1.20 11.39 -2.97
CA LEU A 77 -0.34 12.48 -2.50
C LEU A 77 1.06 11.97 -2.15
N VAL A 78 1.15 10.89 -1.38
CA VAL A 78 2.44 10.32 -0.99
C VAL A 78 3.18 9.83 -2.23
N THR A 79 2.54 9.00 -3.07
CA THR A 79 3.14 8.48 -4.30
C THR A 79 3.61 9.58 -5.24
N ALA A 80 2.79 10.61 -5.49
CA ALA A 80 3.19 11.73 -6.34
C ALA A 80 4.30 12.61 -5.73
N SER A 81 4.45 12.59 -4.40
CA SER A 81 5.50 13.33 -3.71
C SER A 81 6.81 12.57 -3.62
N THR A 82 6.79 11.25 -3.74
CA THR A 82 7.96 10.38 -3.63
C THR A 82 8.42 9.77 -4.96
N SER A 83 7.63 9.86 -6.04
CA SER A 83 7.88 9.13 -7.29
C SER A 83 9.20 9.39 -8.00
N VAL A 84 9.84 10.55 -7.79
CA VAL A 84 11.14 10.90 -8.40
C VAL A 84 12.33 10.69 -7.47
N TYR A 85 12.07 10.34 -6.22
CA TYR A 85 13.11 10.11 -5.22
C TYR A 85 13.34 8.61 -5.09
N ALA A 86 14.59 8.22 -4.90
CA ALA A 86 14.96 6.83 -4.80
C ALA A 86 14.98 6.35 -3.34
N GLU A 87 15.15 7.29 -2.41
CA GLU A 87 15.29 7.08 -0.98
C GLU A 87 13.95 6.78 -0.31
N GLU A 88 13.89 5.68 0.43
CA GLU A 88 12.73 5.26 1.19
C GLU A 88 12.59 6.06 2.51
N THR A 89 13.66 6.66 3.01
CA THR A 89 13.62 7.60 4.15
C THR A 89 12.72 8.82 3.91
N LEU A 90 12.45 9.19 2.65
CA LEU A 90 11.57 10.31 2.32
C LEU A 90 10.12 10.11 2.78
N TYR A 91 9.68 8.85 2.92
CA TYR A 91 8.35 8.51 3.39
C TYR A 91 8.08 8.99 4.83
N ASP A 92 9.13 9.25 5.65
CA ASP A 92 9.01 9.74 7.02
C ASP A 92 8.19 11.03 7.12
N ARG A 93 8.32 11.90 6.11
CA ARG A 93 7.59 13.18 6.06
C ARG A 93 6.07 13.00 5.97
N PHE A 94 5.62 11.80 5.64
CA PHE A 94 4.22 11.44 5.42
C PHE A 94 3.63 10.60 6.56
N LEU A 95 4.29 10.51 7.72
CA LEU A 95 3.78 9.81 8.89
C LEU A 95 2.34 10.23 9.24
N TYR A 96 2.02 11.52 9.13
CA TYR A 96 0.66 12.01 9.30
C TYR A 96 -0.31 11.36 8.31
N ALA A 97 0.03 11.34 7.02
CA ALA A 97 -0.82 10.73 5.99
C ALA A 97 -1.05 9.23 6.26
N PHE A 98 -0.01 8.49 6.66
CA PHE A 98 -0.13 7.09 7.03
C PHE A 98 -1.09 6.87 8.21
N LYS A 99 -0.92 7.63 9.30
CA LYS A 99 -1.84 7.57 10.46
C LYS A 99 -3.28 7.95 10.08
N ARG A 100 -3.46 8.91 9.16
CA ARG A 100 -4.78 9.26 8.62
C ARG A 100 -5.42 8.12 7.84
N ILE A 101 -4.65 7.42 7.00
CA ILE A 101 -5.14 6.24 6.26
C ILE A 101 -5.64 5.17 7.24
N LEU A 102 -4.86 4.82 8.28
CA LEU A 102 -5.25 3.82 9.28
C LEU A 102 -6.50 4.22 10.05
N SER A 103 -6.58 5.47 10.51
CA SER A 103 -7.74 5.99 11.22
C SER A 103 -9.02 5.89 10.37
N LEU A 104 -8.95 6.28 9.09
CA LEU A 104 -10.08 6.21 8.17
C LEU A 104 -10.48 4.76 7.87
N ALA A 105 -9.49 3.88 7.64
CA ALA A 105 -9.73 2.46 7.38
C ALA A 105 -10.42 1.78 8.59
N ARG A 106 -9.95 2.05 9.81
CA ARG A 106 -10.56 1.53 11.03
C ARG A 106 -12.00 2.00 11.21
N SER A 107 -12.25 3.30 11.08
CA SER A 107 -13.62 3.84 11.18
C SER A 107 -14.55 3.22 10.13
N SER A 108 -14.04 2.97 8.93
CA SER A 108 -14.82 2.36 7.85
C SER A 108 -15.14 0.89 8.12
N ASN A 109 -14.23 0.12 8.73
CA ASN A 109 -14.44 -1.28 9.10
C ASN A 109 -15.46 -1.41 10.25
N ALA A 110 -15.35 -0.57 11.30
CA ALA A 110 -16.27 -0.59 12.44
C ALA A 110 -17.74 -0.35 12.03
N CYS A 111 -18.00 0.54 11.08
CA CYS A 111 -19.35 0.80 10.57
C CYS A 111 -19.92 -0.35 9.74
N GLN A 112 -19.08 -1.21 9.15
CA GLN A 112 -19.55 -2.34 8.34
C GLN A 112 -19.98 -3.54 9.18
N GLU A 113 -19.31 -3.80 10.30
CA GLU A 113 -19.69 -4.86 11.23
C GLU A 113 -21.08 -4.62 11.82
N SER A 114 -21.47 -3.35 12.04
CA SER A 114 -22.83 -2.99 12.47
C SER A 114 -23.91 -3.09 11.37
N ALA A 115 -23.52 -3.12 10.09
CA ALA A 115 -24.42 -2.99 8.95
C ALA A 115 -24.49 -4.24 8.05
N ALA A 116 -23.88 -5.35 8.48
CA ALA A 116 -23.71 -6.59 7.71
C ALA A 116 -25.02 -7.30 7.29
N ALA A 117 -26.19 -6.75 7.59
CA ALA A 117 -27.48 -7.33 7.26
C ALA A 117 -28.06 -6.89 5.89
N THR A 118 -27.52 -5.90 5.15
CA THR A 118 -28.40 -5.23 4.15
C THR A 118 -27.82 -4.67 2.83
N SER A 119 -26.67 -5.07 2.27
CA SER A 119 -26.37 -4.61 0.90
C SER A 119 -25.38 -5.44 0.07
N LEU A 120 -25.87 -5.92 -1.08
CA LEU A 120 -25.14 -6.68 -2.12
C LEU A 120 -24.79 -5.84 -3.36
N VAL A 121 -24.90 -4.50 -3.31
CA VAL A 121 -24.72 -3.64 -4.50
C VAL A 121 -23.48 -2.73 -4.35
N GLY A 122 -22.38 -3.14 -4.99
CA GLY A 122 -21.15 -2.36 -5.15
C GLY A 122 -19.86 -3.16 -4.85
N VAL A 123 -18.71 -2.70 -5.37
CA VAL A 123 -17.39 -3.22 -4.96
C VAL A 123 -17.33 -3.17 -3.43
N PRO A 124 -17.10 -4.29 -2.74
CA PRO A 124 -17.10 -4.28 -1.29
C PRO A 124 -16.02 -3.32 -0.84
N MET A 125 -16.41 -2.33 -0.03
CA MET A 125 -15.54 -1.25 0.40
C MET A 125 -14.22 -1.75 1.02
N LYS A 126 -14.25 -2.96 1.58
CA LYS A 126 -13.09 -3.71 2.06
C LYS A 126 -11.99 -3.87 0.99
N MET A 127 -12.33 -4.04 -0.29
CA MET A 127 -11.36 -4.09 -1.38
C MET A 127 -10.61 -2.77 -1.59
N GLY A 128 -11.30 -1.65 -1.39
CA GLY A 128 -10.72 -0.33 -1.61
C GLY A 128 -9.64 0.05 -0.58
N VAL A 129 -9.56 -0.65 0.56
CA VAL A 129 -8.62 -0.34 1.65
C VAL A 129 -7.43 -1.29 1.74
N ILE A 130 -7.47 -2.46 1.09
CA ILE A 130 -6.38 -3.44 1.15
C ILE A 130 -5.05 -2.89 0.63
N TYR A 131 -5.02 -2.35 -0.59
CA TYR A 131 -3.80 -1.77 -1.15
C TYR A 131 -3.29 -0.56 -0.35
N PRO A 132 -4.14 0.39 0.11
CA PRO A 132 -3.69 1.43 1.02
C PRO A 132 -3.08 0.92 2.33
N LEU A 133 -3.64 -0.13 2.94
CA LEU A 133 -3.07 -0.72 4.16
C LEU A 133 -1.73 -1.40 3.88
N TYR A 134 -1.61 -2.14 2.78
CA TYR A 134 -0.34 -2.70 2.31
C TYR A 134 0.71 -1.62 2.05
N PHE A 135 0.30 -0.51 1.43
CA PHE A 135 1.16 0.64 1.17
C PHE A 135 1.69 1.25 2.48
N VAL A 136 0.83 1.43 3.49
CA VAL A 136 1.25 1.88 4.82
C VAL A 136 2.22 0.89 5.46
N ALA A 137 1.89 -0.41 5.44
CA ALA A 137 2.68 -1.45 6.08
C ALA A 137 4.10 -1.60 5.52
N THR A 138 4.28 -1.29 4.22
CA THR A 138 5.56 -1.44 3.51
C THR A 138 6.35 -0.14 3.41
N LYS A 139 5.68 1.01 3.22
CA LYS A 139 6.36 2.31 3.01
C LYS A 139 6.58 3.13 4.28
N CYS A 140 5.77 2.96 5.31
CA CYS A 140 6.02 3.61 6.59
C CYS A 140 7.26 2.98 7.27
N ARG A 141 8.07 3.81 7.95
CA ARG A 141 9.21 3.35 8.77
C ARG A 141 8.92 3.32 10.28
N ASP A 142 7.74 3.79 10.70
CA ASP A 142 7.27 3.72 12.09
C ASP A 142 6.70 2.32 12.38
N SER A 143 7.39 1.53 13.21
CA SER A 143 7.06 0.11 13.46
C SER A 143 5.64 -0.09 14.02
N ALA A 144 5.15 0.84 14.85
CA ALA A 144 3.80 0.77 15.42
C ALA A 144 2.72 0.98 14.34
N VAL A 145 2.89 1.99 13.49
CA VAL A 145 1.99 2.26 12.35
C VAL A 145 2.00 1.08 11.36
N ARG A 146 3.17 0.48 11.11
CA ARG A 146 3.26 -0.71 10.25
C ARG A 146 2.54 -1.91 10.85
N HIS A 147 2.73 -2.16 12.14
CA HIS A 147 2.08 -3.26 12.84
C HIS A 147 0.56 -3.14 12.77
N GLU A 148 0.04 -1.95 13.08
CA GLU A 148 -1.39 -1.66 13.01
C GLU A 148 -1.97 -1.87 11.60
N ALA A 149 -1.22 -1.50 10.55
CA ALA A 149 -1.62 -1.76 9.17
C ALA A 149 -1.70 -3.26 8.85
N ILE A 150 -0.73 -4.05 9.34
CA ILE A 150 -0.69 -5.52 9.16
C ILE A 150 -1.85 -6.18 9.91
N ASP A 151 -2.20 -5.70 11.10
CA ASP A 151 -3.32 -6.22 11.89
C ASP A 151 -4.67 -5.93 11.20
N LEU A 152 -4.82 -4.74 10.61
CA LEU A 152 -6.00 -4.39 9.82
C LEU A 152 -6.11 -5.24 8.54
N LEU A 153 -4.99 -5.59 7.90
CA LEU A 153 -5.00 -6.54 6.78
C LEU A 153 -5.38 -7.95 7.22
N SER A 154 -4.85 -8.41 8.37
CA SER A 154 -5.06 -9.76 8.90
C SER A 154 -6.47 -9.98 9.45
N SER A 155 -7.13 -8.91 9.92
CA SER A 155 -8.51 -8.94 10.44
C SER A 155 -9.58 -8.78 9.35
N ALA A 156 -9.19 -8.62 8.08
CA ALA A 156 -10.16 -8.60 6.99
C ALA A 156 -10.88 -9.96 6.90
N PRO A 157 -12.22 -10.01 7.04
CA PRO A 157 -12.94 -11.27 7.04
C PRO A 157 -12.85 -11.95 5.68
N TYR A 158 -12.46 -13.22 5.72
CA TYR A 158 -12.44 -14.14 4.59
C TYR A 158 -13.88 -14.66 4.38
N PRO A 159 -14.57 -14.35 3.24
CA PRO A 159 -14.32 -15.06 1.98
C PRO A 159 -14.57 -14.26 0.65
N ASP A 160 -14.23 -14.90 -0.49
CA ASP A 160 -14.43 -14.60 -1.94
C ASP A 160 -14.06 -13.24 -2.53
N VAL A 161 -14.26 -12.15 -1.80
CA VAL A 161 -14.05 -10.82 -2.37
C VAL A 161 -12.61 -10.36 -2.18
N VAL A 162 -12.03 -10.60 -1.01
CA VAL A 162 -10.77 -9.96 -0.56
C VAL A 162 -9.66 -10.98 -0.34
N TRP A 163 -9.43 -11.84 -1.34
CA TRP A 163 -8.45 -12.92 -1.29
C TRP A 163 -6.99 -12.44 -1.14
N GLU A 164 -6.70 -11.20 -1.54
CA GLU A 164 -5.35 -10.60 -1.45
C GLU A 164 -4.97 -10.16 -0.03
N ALA A 165 -5.93 -9.93 0.87
CA ALA A 165 -5.66 -9.41 2.21
C ALA A 165 -4.69 -10.27 3.04
N PRO A 166 -4.91 -11.59 3.22
CA PRO A 166 -3.98 -12.44 3.98
C PRO A 166 -2.60 -12.54 3.30
N ILE A 167 -2.56 -12.49 1.97
CA ILE A 167 -1.32 -12.50 1.19
C ILE A 167 -0.51 -11.24 1.48
N LEU A 168 -1.13 -10.06 1.32
CA LEU A 168 -0.48 -8.79 1.59
C LEU A 168 -0.10 -8.61 3.06
N ALA A 169 -0.86 -9.20 3.99
CA ALA A 169 -0.48 -9.26 5.39
C ALA A 169 0.81 -10.08 5.59
N ALA A 170 0.90 -11.27 4.99
CA ALA A 170 2.08 -12.13 5.05
C ALA A 170 3.32 -11.46 4.45
N VAL A 171 3.18 -10.88 3.24
CA VAL A 171 4.25 -10.13 2.57
C VAL A 171 4.71 -8.94 3.41
N SER A 172 3.77 -8.16 3.94
CA SER A 172 4.09 -6.97 4.75
C SER A 172 4.77 -7.33 6.07
N ARG A 173 4.32 -8.42 6.72
CA ARG A 173 4.93 -8.94 7.94
C ARG A 173 6.38 -9.33 7.68
N ARG A 174 6.62 -10.09 6.61
CA ARG A 174 7.97 -10.51 6.24
C ARG A 174 8.87 -9.31 5.89
N ALA A 175 8.36 -8.35 5.12
CA ALA A 175 9.07 -7.11 4.81
C ALA A 175 9.45 -6.33 6.08
N LYS A 176 8.53 -6.22 7.05
CA LYS A 176 8.76 -5.58 8.34
C LYS A 176 9.86 -6.28 9.13
N GLU A 177 9.76 -7.60 9.30
CA GLU A 177 10.74 -8.41 10.02
C GLU A 177 12.15 -8.23 9.48
N MET A 178 12.33 -8.22 8.16
CA MET A 178 13.65 -8.10 7.54
C MET A 178 14.30 -6.74 7.76
N GLU A 179 13.52 -5.66 7.65
CA GLU A 179 14.03 -4.30 7.83
C GLU A 179 14.35 -3.99 9.30
N GLU A 180 13.54 -4.54 10.22
CA GLU A 180 13.68 -4.33 11.67
C GLU A 180 14.64 -5.34 12.33
N LEU A 181 15.11 -6.35 11.59
CA LEU A 181 16.02 -7.37 12.11
C LEU A 181 17.29 -6.76 12.70
N GLY A 182 17.56 -7.07 13.97
CA GLY A 182 18.74 -6.58 14.69
C GLY A 182 18.71 -5.08 14.99
N LEU A 183 17.54 -4.46 14.99
CA LEU A 183 17.31 -3.13 15.53
C LEU A 183 16.53 -3.23 16.83
N ASP A 184 16.83 -2.34 17.78
CA ASP A 184 15.97 -2.15 18.95
C ASP A 184 14.69 -1.39 18.55
N SER A 185 13.60 -1.57 19.30
CA SER A 185 12.28 -0.97 18.99
C SER A 185 12.28 0.55 18.82
N ASN A 186 13.29 1.26 19.33
CA ASN A 186 13.41 2.71 19.29
C ASN A 186 14.37 3.23 18.20
N GLN A 187 15.05 2.35 17.46
CA GLN A 187 15.99 2.75 16.43
C GLN A 187 15.29 2.95 15.09
N PRO A 188 15.55 4.06 14.37
CA PRO A 188 15.02 4.24 13.03
C PRO A 188 15.64 3.23 12.06
N ILE A 189 14.83 2.63 11.18
CA ILE A 189 15.30 1.70 10.14
C ILE A 189 16.20 2.45 9.17
N PRO A 190 17.52 2.20 9.09
CA PRO A 190 18.40 2.96 8.22
C PRO A 190 18.13 2.68 6.73
N GLU A 191 18.46 3.63 5.85
CA GLU A 191 18.18 3.54 4.40
C GLU A 191 18.71 2.24 3.79
N PHE A 192 19.93 1.81 4.12
CA PHE A 192 20.53 0.60 3.56
C PHE A 192 19.81 -0.70 3.93
N LYS A 193 18.97 -0.70 5.00
CA LYS A 193 18.11 -1.83 5.36
C LYS A 193 16.77 -1.78 4.64
N ARG A 194 16.39 -0.64 4.05
CA ARG A 194 15.07 -0.45 3.44
C ARG A 194 14.90 -1.27 2.18
N LEU A 195 13.71 -1.84 2.06
CA LEU A 195 13.26 -2.51 0.85
C LEU A 195 12.73 -1.45 -0.11
N HIS A 196 13.43 -1.28 -1.22
CA HIS A 196 12.96 -0.42 -2.30
C HIS A 196 11.98 -1.22 -3.16
N GLY A 197 12.29 -2.48 -3.49
CA GLY A 197 11.52 -3.39 -4.33
C GLY A 197 10.71 -4.42 -3.55
N LEU A 198 9.42 -4.55 -3.88
CA LEU A 198 8.55 -5.64 -3.44
C LEU A 198 7.70 -6.08 -4.63
N GLY A 199 8.04 -7.23 -5.20
CA GLY A 199 7.23 -7.93 -6.20
C GLY A 199 6.65 -9.19 -5.58
N TRP A 200 5.52 -9.67 -6.06
CA TRP A 200 5.00 -10.98 -5.65
C TRP A 200 4.19 -11.65 -6.75
N ALA A 201 4.20 -12.97 -6.73
CA ALA A 201 3.45 -13.86 -7.61
C ALA A 201 2.85 -14.98 -6.78
N ILE A 202 1.63 -15.38 -7.14
CA ILE A 202 0.84 -16.32 -6.35
C ILE A 202 0.84 -17.66 -7.04
N ASP A 203 1.16 -18.69 -6.28
CA ASP A 203 0.92 -20.07 -6.64
C ASP A 203 -0.37 -20.53 -5.96
N TYR A 204 -1.43 -20.66 -6.76
CA TYR A 204 -2.75 -21.06 -6.30
C TYR A 204 -2.81 -22.54 -5.90
N GLU A 205 -1.96 -23.40 -6.48
CA GLU A 205 -1.99 -24.85 -6.23
C GLU A 205 -1.36 -25.16 -4.87
N SER A 206 -0.21 -24.55 -4.58
CA SER A 206 0.51 -24.76 -3.33
C SER A 206 0.07 -23.83 -2.20
N ARG A 207 -0.80 -22.85 -2.47
CA ARG A 207 -1.15 -21.74 -1.56
C ARG A 207 0.10 -21.03 -1.01
N GLN A 208 1.05 -20.75 -1.91
CA GLN A 208 2.30 -20.06 -1.58
C GLN A 208 2.49 -18.82 -2.43
N VAL A 209 2.98 -17.75 -1.81
CA VAL A 209 3.28 -16.49 -2.49
C VAL A 209 4.78 -16.40 -2.62
N ARG A 210 5.25 -16.33 -3.86
CA ARG A 210 6.64 -16.03 -4.16
C ARG A 210 6.82 -14.53 -4.11
N VAL A 211 7.70 -14.06 -3.26
CA VAL A 211 7.96 -12.63 -3.05
C VAL A 211 9.37 -12.32 -3.49
N GLU A 212 9.51 -11.33 -4.35
CA GLU A 212 10.78 -10.77 -4.80
C GLU A 212 11.07 -9.50 -3.97
N PHE A 213 12.17 -9.53 -3.24
CA PHE A 213 12.65 -8.42 -2.42
C PHE A 213 13.83 -7.75 -3.10
N ARG A 214 13.88 -6.41 -3.07
CA ARG A 214 15.05 -5.67 -3.56
C ARG A 214 15.44 -4.54 -2.63
N ARG A 215 16.73 -4.43 -2.34
CA ARG A 215 17.31 -3.33 -1.55
C ARG A 215 18.65 -2.85 -2.11
N ARG A 216 19.15 -1.76 -1.55
CA ARG A 216 20.49 -1.23 -1.80
C ARG A 216 21.31 -1.20 -0.50
N SER A 217 21.96 -2.32 -0.18
CA SER A 217 22.73 -2.47 1.07
C SER A 217 23.99 -1.60 1.12
N ASN A 218 24.57 -1.28 -0.05
CA ASN A 218 25.79 -0.49 -0.16
C ASN A 218 25.51 0.99 -0.51
N GLY A 219 24.34 1.50 -0.11
CA GLY A 219 23.93 2.89 -0.35
C GLY A 219 23.30 3.11 -1.73
N MET A 220 22.85 4.33 -1.99
CA MET A 220 22.03 4.64 -3.17
C MET A 220 22.76 4.47 -4.50
N ASP A 221 24.08 4.48 -4.54
CA ASP A 221 24.87 4.22 -5.75
C ASP A 221 25.34 2.76 -5.85
N GLY A 222 24.97 1.93 -4.87
CA GLY A 222 25.32 0.52 -4.84
C GLY A 222 24.48 -0.35 -5.78
N GLU A 223 24.99 -1.55 -6.02
CA GLU A 223 24.28 -2.61 -6.75
C GLU A 223 22.99 -3.03 -6.03
N TRP A 224 22.07 -3.60 -6.80
CA TRP A 224 20.82 -4.15 -6.28
C TRP A 224 21.07 -5.51 -5.62
N ASP A 225 20.71 -5.62 -4.35
CA ASP A 225 20.53 -6.93 -3.71
C ASP A 225 19.10 -7.38 -4.00
N GLU A 226 18.94 -8.44 -4.80
CA GLU A 226 17.65 -9.01 -5.18
C GLU A 226 17.58 -10.48 -4.75
N TRP A 227 16.49 -10.90 -4.13
CA TRP A 227 16.26 -12.31 -3.77
C TRP A 227 14.77 -12.64 -3.71
N GLU A 228 14.47 -13.94 -3.73
CA GLU A 228 13.11 -14.44 -3.67
C GLU A 228 12.89 -15.31 -2.42
N GLU A 229 11.69 -15.24 -1.84
CA GLU A 229 11.24 -16.16 -0.80
C GLU A 229 9.82 -16.66 -1.09
N CYS A 230 9.50 -17.89 -0.70
CA CYS A 230 8.14 -18.41 -0.72
C CYS A 230 7.53 -18.30 0.68
N LEU A 231 6.36 -17.66 0.78
CA LEU A 231 5.61 -17.49 2.03
C LEU A 231 4.27 -18.23 1.94
N SER A 232 3.84 -18.85 3.03
CA SER A 232 2.47 -19.39 3.17
C SER A 232 1.52 -18.32 3.71
N TRP A 233 0.24 -18.38 3.34
CA TRP A 233 -0.82 -17.49 3.86
C TRP A 233 -2.16 -18.18 4.12
#